data_AF-A0A1E1MHC2-F1
#
_entry.id   AF-A0A1E1MHC2-F1
#
_cell.length_a   1.000
_cell.length_b   1.000
_cell.length_c   1.000
_cell.angle_alpha   90.00
_cell.angle_beta   90.00
_cell.angle_gamma   90.00
#
_symmetry.space_group_name_H-M   'P 1'
#
loop_
_entity.id
_entity.type
_entity.pdbx_description
1 polymer ?
#
loop_
_entity_poly.entity_id
_entity_poly.type
_entity_poly.pdbx_seq_one_letter_code
_entity_poly.pdbx_strand_id
1 'polypeptide(L)'
;MPSSCRDIREALAQCLQESDCVMVQRNKPGDCLRPPLIDDMPTKCQQLKKGLGECKRGMVDMRKRFRGNQPIAVSRELEGGGPAGGAGQLYAGKPAFATTVKETAGDEPEPRDWREVENEKFRKGL
;
A
#
# COMPACT_ATOMS: atom_id res chain seq x y z
N MET A 1 24.33 -5.20 -7.98
CA MET A 1 23.42 -5.36 -6.82
C MET A 1 22.19 -6.14 -7.27
N PRO A 2 21.67 -7.06 -6.45
CA PRO A 2 20.48 -7.86 -6.79
C PRO A 2 19.28 -6.98 -7.18
N SER A 3 18.48 -7.48 -8.12
CA SER A 3 17.38 -6.76 -8.78
C SER A 3 16.28 -6.29 -7.84
N SER A 4 16.08 -6.97 -6.70
CA SER A 4 14.98 -6.71 -5.76
C SER A 4 14.99 -5.34 -5.07
N CYS A 5 16.14 -4.67 -4.97
CA CYS A 5 16.26 -3.34 -4.36
C CYS A 5 16.70 -2.26 -5.36
N ARG A 6 16.50 -2.51 -6.66
CA ARG A 6 16.92 -1.58 -7.71
C ARG A 6 16.06 -0.32 -7.72
N ASP A 7 14.75 -0.49 -7.77
CA ASP A 7 13.79 0.62 -7.90
C ASP A 7 13.87 1.60 -6.72
N ILE A 8 14.01 1.08 -5.49
CA ILE A 8 14.17 1.92 -4.29
C ILE A 8 15.50 2.69 -4.34
N ARG A 9 16.56 2.11 -4.91
CA ARG A 9 17.83 2.84 -5.07
C ARG A 9 17.70 3.93 -6.11
N GLU A 10 17.04 3.65 -7.23
CA GLU A 10 16.81 4.64 -8.28
C GLU A 10 15.95 5.80 -7.77
N ALA A 11 14.87 5.51 -7.04
CA ALA A 11 14.05 6.53 -6.38
C ALA A 11 14.84 7.34 -5.33
N LEU A 12 15.70 6.69 -4.54
CA LEU A 12 16.56 7.38 -3.58
C LEU A 12 17.62 8.26 -4.27
N ALA A 13 18.17 7.80 -5.39
CA ALA A 13 19.12 8.59 -6.19
C ALA A 13 18.45 9.85 -6.76
N GLN A 14 17.23 9.72 -7.28
CA GLN A 14 16.43 10.87 -7.73
C GLN A 14 16.13 11.83 -6.58
N CYS A 15 15.71 11.31 -5.43
CA CYS A 15 15.44 12.12 -4.24
C CYS A 15 16.67 12.91 -3.76
N LEU A 16 17.86 12.30 -3.81
CA LEU A 16 19.11 12.96 -3.46
C LEU A 16 19.55 13.99 -4.51
N GLN A 17 19.21 13.81 -5.79
CA GLN A 17 19.49 14.81 -6.83
C GLN A 17 18.61 16.05 -6.68
N GLU A 18 17.38 15.88 -6.20
CA GLU A 18 16.42 16.96 -5.95
C GLU A 18 16.64 17.67 -4.61
N SER A 19 17.48 17.13 -3.72
CA SER A 19 17.61 17.66 -2.37
C SER A 19 18.66 18.76 -2.23
N ASP A 20 18.43 19.68 -1.29
CA ASP A 20 19.31 20.81 -1.03
C ASP A 20 20.70 20.39 -0.56
N CYS A 21 20.83 19.22 0.09
CA CYS A 21 22.13 18.71 0.54
C CYS A 21 23.10 18.48 -0.64
N VAL A 22 22.59 18.06 -1.81
CA VAL A 22 23.41 17.83 -2.99
C VAL A 22 23.38 19.04 -3.93
N MET A 23 22.21 19.66 -4.14
CA MET A 23 22.10 20.80 -5.07
C MET A 23 22.73 22.09 -4.51
N VAL A 24 22.43 22.43 -3.26
CA VAL A 24 22.85 23.70 -2.64
C VAL A 24 24.17 23.53 -1.91
N GLN A 25 24.25 22.56 -0.99
CA GLN A 25 25.44 22.36 -0.15
C GLN A 25 26.56 21.59 -0.86
N ARG A 26 26.28 20.98 -2.03
CA ARG A 26 27.25 20.22 -2.85
C ARG A 26 27.97 19.10 -2.10
N ASN A 27 27.33 18.54 -1.08
CA ASN A 27 27.85 17.39 -0.36
C ASN A 27 27.77 16.13 -1.22
N LYS A 28 28.61 15.14 -0.92
CA LYS A 28 28.50 13.83 -1.59
C LYS A 28 27.18 13.17 -1.18
N PRO A 29 26.48 12.48 -2.08
CA PRO A 29 25.20 11.84 -1.76
C PRO A 29 25.29 10.84 -0.59
N GLY A 30 26.45 10.20 -0.42
CA GLY A 30 26.72 9.29 0.70
C GLY A 30 26.86 9.98 2.06
N ASP A 31 27.31 11.25 2.07
CA ASP A 31 27.47 12.03 3.29
C ASP A 31 26.13 12.60 3.75
N CYS A 32 25.24 12.97 2.81
CA CYS A 32 23.85 13.39 3.08
C CYS A 32 23.00 12.32 3.79
N LEU A 33 23.37 11.04 3.69
CA LEU A 33 22.63 9.94 4.33
C LEU A 33 23.11 9.66 5.77
N ARG A 34 24.15 10.35 6.25
CA ARG A 34 24.68 10.20 7.60
C ARG A 34 24.17 11.35 8.51
N PRO A 35 24.00 11.09 9.81
CA PRO A 35 23.75 12.17 10.76
C PRO A 35 24.95 13.14 10.78
N PRO A 36 24.72 14.46 10.96
CA PRO A 36 23.44 15.14 11.26
C PRO A 36 22.61 15.58 10.03
N LEU A 37 23.20 15.57 8.82
CA LEU A 37 22.59 16.15 7.60
C LEU A 37 21.29 15.46 7.17
N ILE A 38 21.03 14.25 7.67
CA ILE A 38 19.82 13.54 7.30
C ILE A 38 18.56 14.08 7.96
N ASP A 39 18.69 14.71 9.12
CA ASP A 39 17.54 15.21 9.88
C ASP A 39 16.93 16.44 9.19
N ASP A 40 17.76 17.22 8.50
CA ASP A 40 17.36 18.39 7.69
C ASP A 40 16.77 18.01 6.32
N MET A 41 16.86 16.74 5.91
CA MET A 41 16.39 16.28 4.60
C MET A 41 14.86 16.10 4.56
N PRO A 42 14.23 16.23 3.37
CA PRO A 42 12.81 15.98 3.20
C PRO A 42 12.42 14.56 3.59
N THR A 43 11.23 14.43 4.19
CA THR A 43 10.67 13.17 4.72
C THR A 43 10.65 12.05 3.67
N LYS A 44 10.42 12.38 2.40
CA LYS A 44 10.49 11.44 1.26
C LYS A 44 11.84 10.72 1.19
N CYS A 45 12.96 11.45 1.29
CA CYS A 45 14.29 10.83 1.21
C CYS A 45 14.62 10.02 2.47
N GLN A 46 14.16 10.48 3.64
CA GLN A 46 14.31 9.73 4.90
C GLN A 46 13.56 8.38 4.84
N GLN A 47 12.33 8.38 4.31
CA GLN A 47 11.53 7.17 4.08
C GLN A 47 12.23 6.23 3.08
N LEU A 48 12.75 6.74 1.97
CA LEU A 48 13.47 5.94 0.98
C LEU A 48 14.75 5.32 1.56
N LYS A 49 15.48 6.03 2.44
CA LYS A 49 16.63 5.45 3.16
C LYS A 49 16.21 4.29 4.04
N LYS A 50 15.12 4.45 4.81
CA LYS A 50 14.58 3.40 5.68
C LYS A 50 14.16 2.18 4.84
N GLY A 51 13.41 2.40 3.77
CA GLY A 51 12.97 1.36 2.84
C GLY A 51 14.15 0.63 2.18
N LEU A 52 15.22 1.34 1.79
CA LEU A 52 16.42 0.70 1.25
C LEU A 52 17.13 -0.17 2.30
N GLY A 53 17.16 0.26 3.56
CA GLY A 53 17.69 -0.52 4.68
C GLY A 53 16.89 -1.78 4.94
N GLU A 54 15.57 -1.69 4.94
CA GLU A 54 14.65 -2.82 5.09
C GLU A 54 14.74 -3.80 3.92
N CYS A 55 14.83 -3.28 2.70
CA CYS A 55 15.02 -4.10 1.50
C CYS A 55 16.31 -4.91 1.57
N LYS A 56 17.43 -4.28 1.96
CA LYS A 56 18.72 -4.98 2.15
C LYS A 56 18.66 -6.02 3.27
N ARG A 57 18.03 -5.69 4.39
CA ARG A 57 17.82 -6.66 5.49
C ARG A 57 17.00 -7.86 5.01
N GLY A 58 15.95 -7.62 4.21
CA GLY A 58 15.10 -8.68 3.65
C GLY A 58 15.82 -9.63 2.70
N MET A 59 16.87 -9.18 2.00
CA MET A 59 17.68 -10.07 1.16
C MET A 59 18.55 -11.03 1.98
N VAL A 60 19.01 -10.60 3.16
CA VAL A 60 19.84 -11.42 4.03
C VAL A 60 18.99 -12.37 4.88
N ASP A 61 17.77 -11.96 5.24
CA ASP A 61 16.81 -12.72 6.04
C ASP A 61 16.33 -14.01 5.36
N MET A 62 16.66 -15.17 5.95
CA MET A 62 16.28 -16.49 5.45
C MET A 62 14.77 -16.68 5.32
N ARG A 63 13.96 -16.06 6.18
CA ARG A 63 12.50 -16.18 6.14
C ARG A 63 11.91 -15.53 4.89
N LYS A 64 12.55 -14.47 4.38
CA LYS A 64 12.08 -13.71 3.21
C LYS A 64 12.68 -14.20 1.88
N ARG A 65 13.69 -15.07 1.91
CA ARG A 65 14.28 -15.68 0.69
C ARG A 65 13.30 -16.57 -0.07
N PHE A 66 12.45 -17.30 0.64
CA PHE A 66 11.48 -18.22 0.02
C PHE A 66 10.23 -17.52 -0.51
N ARG A 67 9.75 -16.49 0.19
CA ARG A 67 8.54 -15.74 -0.17
C ARG A 67 8.80 -14.58 -1.14
N GLY A 68 10.08 -14.28 -1.39
CA GLY A 68 10.49 -13.10 -2.12
C GLY A 68 10.48 -11.85 -1.23
N ASN A 69 11.45 -10.96 -1.47
CA ASN A 69 11.41 -9.63 -0.90
C ASN A 69 10.35 -8.83 -1.66
N GLN A 70 9.21 -8.56 -1.03
CA GLN A 70 8.10 -7.84 -1.66
C GLN A 70 8.59 -6.46 -2.15
N PRO A 71 8.33 -6.08 -3.41
CA PRO A 71 8.60 -4.73 -3.87
C PRO A 71 7.87 -3.73 -2.98
N ILE A 72 8.52 -2.65 -2.57
CA ILE A 72 7.85 -1.59 -1.79
C ILE A 72 6.67 -0.98 -2.59
N ALA A 73 6.70 -1.05 -3.92
CA ALA A 73 5.59 -0.64 -4.78
C ALA A 73 4.30 -1.49 -4.62
N VAL A 74 4.37 -2.71 -4.05
CA VAL A 74 3.19 -3.53 -3.71
C VAL A 74 2.76 -3.42 -2.25
N SER A 75 3.42 -2.56 -1.45
CA SER A 75 2.84 -2.06 -0.19
C SER A 75 1.72 -1.07 -0.51
N ARG A 76 0.65 -1.58 -1.11
CA ARG A 76 -0.56 -0.86 -1.51
C ARG A 76 -1.41 -0.39 -0.32
N GLU A 77 -0.83 -0.37 0.87
CA GLU A 77 -1.46 0.07 2.11
C GLU A 77 -1.32 1.59 2.34
N LEU A 78 -0.39 2.27 1.64
CA LEU A 78 -0.25 3.73 1.72
C LEU A 78 -1.09 4.50 0.68
N GLU A 79 -1.50 3.84 -0.40
CA GLU A 79 -2.38 4.38 -1.43
C GLU A 79 -3.77 3.76 -1.26
N GLY A 80 -4.51 4.28 -0.27
CA GLY A 80 -5.92 3.95 -0.08
C GLY A 80 -6.72 4.32 -1.32
N GLY A 81 -6.97 3.35 -2.20
CA GLY A 81 -7.84 3.54 -3.37
C GLY A 81 -7.28 2.96 -4.66
N GLY A 82 -7.15 1.64 -4.74
CA GLY A 82 -7.10 0.95 -6.02
C GLY A 82 -8.51 0.71 -6.56
N PRO A 83 -8.76 0.82 -7.88
CA PRO A 83 -10.10 0.77 -8.46
C PRO A 83 -10.78 -0.58 -8.19
N ALA A 84 -12.10 -0.53 -8.05
CA ALA A 84 -13.00 -1.68 -7.89
C ALA A 84 -12.62 -2.80 -8.88
N GLY A 85 -11.93 -3.83 -8.38
CA GLY A 85 -11.33 -4.84 -9.25
C GLY A 85 -10.20 -5.62 -8.61
N GLY A 86 -10.48 -6.26 -7.47
CA GLY A 86 -9.69 -7.39 -6.99
C GLY A 86 -8.33 -7.03 -6.40
N ALA A 87 -8.32 -6.70 -5.10
CA ALA A 87 -7.16 -6.97 -4.28
C ALA A 87 -6.93 -8.50 -4.29
N GLY A 88 -5.95 -8.96 -5.06
CA GLY A 88 -5.53 -10.36 -5.07
C GLY A 88 -5.06 -10.73 -3.68
N GLN A 89 -5.71 -11.72 -3.07
CA GLN A 89 -5.25 -12.31 -1.81
C GLN A 89 -3.84 -12.89 -2.01
N LEU A 90 -3.03 -12.90 -0.95
CA LEU A 90 -1.64 -13.41 -0.98
C LEU A 90 -1.57 -14.88 -1.46
N TYR A 91 -2.67 -15.61 -1.37
CA TYR A 91 -2.90 -16.91 -1.99
C TYR A 91 -4.04 -16.76 -2.99
N ALA A 92 -3.90 -17.37 -4.18
CA ALA A 92 -4.78 -17.26 -5.35
C ALA A 92 -6.27 -17.52 -5.07
N GLY A 93 -6.90 -16.60 -4.35
CA GLY A 93 -8.26 -16.67 -3.85
C GLY A 93 -8.93 -15.33 -4.06
N LYS A 94 -10.21 -15.38 -4.40
CA LYS A 94 -11.04 -14.18 -4.49
C LYS A 94 -11.36 -13.69 -3.07
N PRO A 95 -11.45 -12.37 -2.82
CA PRO A 95 -11.91 -11.85 -1.53
C PRO A 95 -13.28 -12.43 -1.19
N ALA A 96 -13.53 -12.77 0.07
CA ALA A 96 -14.81 -13.33 0.53
C ALA A 96 -16.02 -12.44 0.17
N PHE A 97 -15.79 -11.13 0.04
CA PHE A 97 -16.80 -10.11 -0.25
C PHE A 97 -16.82 -9.66 -1.72
N ALA A 98 -15.97 -10.20 -2.59
CA ALA A 98 -15.88 -9.75 -3.98
C ALA A 98 -17.09 -10.14 -4.83
N THR A 99 -17.88 -11.13 -4.40
CA THR A 99 -19.02 -11.67 -5.16
C THR A 99 -20.32 -11.67 -4.37
N THR A 100 -20.27 -11.49 -3.06
CA THR A 100 -21.40 -11.72 -2.15
C THR A 100 -22.06 -10.44 -1.68
N VAL A 101 -21.36 -9.30 -1.76
CA VAL A 101 -21.87 -8.02 -1.29
C VAL A 101 -22.33 -7.19 -2.48
N LYS A 102 -23.61 -6.86 -2.50
CA LYS A 102 -24.15 -5.86 -3.43
C LYS A 102 -23.61 -4.49 -3.00
N GLU A 103 -23.03 -3.73 -3.92
CA GLU A 103 -22.69 -2.32 -3.65
C GLU A 103 -24.00 -1.54 -3.44
N THR A 104 -24.16 -0.93 -2.26
CA THR A 104 -25.35 -0.14 -1.91
C THR A 104 -25.04 1.34 -2.05
N ALA A 105 -25.91 2.08 -2.74
CA ALA A 105 -25.73 3.52 -3.01
C ALA A 105 -26.14 4.42 -1.82
N GLY A 106 -26.53 3.85 -0.68
CA GLY A 106 -26.99 4.59 0.50
C GLY A 106 -28.41 5.15 0.41
N ASP A 107 -28.98 5.26 -0.80
CA ASP A 107 -30.34 5.77 -1.06
C ASP A 107 -31.39 4.65 -1.30
N GLU A 108 -31.09 3.40 -0.91
CA GLU A 108 -32.02 2.28 -1.10
C GLU A 108 -33.12 2.30 -0.01
N PRO A 109 -34.41 2.09 -0.39
CA PRO A 109 -35.51 2.01 0.59
C PRO A 109 -35.30 0.83 1.54
N GLU A 110 -35.68 1.01 2.80
CA GLU A 110 -35.55 -0.04 3.81
C GLU A 110 -36.21 -1.35 3.33
N PRO A 111 -35.55 -2.51 3.49
CA PRO A 111 -36.13 -3.78 3.09
C PRO A 111 -37.38 -4.05 3.93
N ARG A 112 -38.53 -4.27 3.26
CA ARG A 112 -39.81 -4.54 3.93
C ARG A 112 -39.69 -5.77 4.82
N ASP A 113 -40.15 -5.66 6.07
CA ASP A 113 -40.16 -6.78 7.02
C ASP A 113 -41.09 -7.89 6.50
N TRP A 114 -40.63 -9.13 6.59
CA TRP A 114 -41.39 -10.31 6.16
C TRP A 114 -42.71 -10.42 6.94
N ARG A 115 -42.73 -9.98 8.20
CA ARG A 115 -43.94 -9.95 9.04
C ARG A 115 -45.02 -9.04 8.50
N GLU A 116 -44.64 -7.89 7.94
CA GLU A 116 -45.60 -6.95 7.35
C GLU A 116 -46.20 -7.53 6.07
N VAL A 117 -45.37 -8.18 5.25
CA VAL A 117 -45.81 -8.86 4.03
C VAL A 117 -46.78 -10.00 4.35
N GLU A 118 -46.51 -10.80 5.38
CA GLU A 118 -47.41 -11.88 5.82
C GLU A 118 -48.72 -11.34 6.41
N ASN A 119 -48.65 -10.31 7.25
CA ASN A 119 -49.85 -9.66 7.80
C ASN A 119 -50.71 -9.01 6.71
N GLU A 120 -50.11 -8.38 5.70
CA GLU A 120 -50.83 -7.86 4.54
C GLU A 120 -51.49 -8.97 3.72
N LYS A 121 -50.79 -10.09 3.49
CA LYS A 121 -51.36 -11.25 2.81
C LYS A 121 -52.56 -11.81 3.58
N PHE A 122 -52.44 -11.91 4.91
CA PHE A 122 -53.53 -12.35 5.77
C PHE A 122 -54.73 -11.40 5.69
N ARG A 123 -54.50 -10.08 5.74
CA ARG A 123 -55.55 -9.06 5.64
C ARG A 123 -56.22 -8.98 4.27
N LYS A 124 -55.51 -9.31 3.18
CA LYS A 124 -56.05 -9.34 1.80
C LYS A 124 -56.78 -10.65 1.46
N GLY A 125 -56.60 -11.69 2.26
CA GLY A 125 -57.26 -13.00 2.10
C GLY A 125 -58.60 -13.11 2.84
N LEU A 126 -59.09 -12.02 3.43
CA LEU A 126 -60.38 -11.88 4.12
C LEU A 126 -61.25 -10.87 3.35
#